data_AF-A0A8T7AW15-F1
#
_entry.id   AF-A0A8T7AW15-F1
#
_cell.length_a   1.000
_cell.length_b   1.000
_cell.length_c   1.000
_cell.angle_alpha   90.00
_cell.angle_beta   90.00
_cell.angle_gamma   90.00
#
_symmetry.space_group_name_H-M   'P 1'
#
loop_
_entity.id
_entity.type
_entity.pdbx_description
1 polymer ?
#
loop_
_entity_poly.entity_id
_entity_poly.type
_entity_poly.pdbx_seq_one_letter_code
_entity_poly.pdbx_strand_id
1 'polypeptide(L)'
;MSKSEAKSLSELIGASGSGLAGLAREARKRASLTDHLRSNISAPLGDGIQHCDFRPDGTLVVAATSPEWAAKLRYAEAELRSLCTDIGQTPMSVKVRVAS
;
A
#
# COMPACT_ATOMS: atom_id res chain seq x y z
N MET A 1 12.22 -28.95 34.17
CA MET A 1 12.27 -28.80 32.69
C MET A 1 10.86 -28.46 32.23
N SER A 2 10.50 -27.18 32.10
CA SER A 2 9.15 -26.77 31.67
C SER A 2 9.19 -26.43 30.18
N LYS A 3 8.42 -27.19 29.40
CA LYS A 3 8.30 -27.04 27.94
C LYS A 3 7.70 -25.66 27.63
N SER A 4 8.41 -24.84 26.86
CA SER A 4 7.89 -23.58 26.32
C SER A 4 6.77 -23.89 25.32
N GLU A 5 5.52 -23.68 25.74
CA GLU A 5 4.36 -23.69 24.86
C GLU A 5 4.50 -22.51 23.88
N ALA A 6 4.76 -22.82 22.61
CA ALA A 6 4.77 -21.83 21.56
C ALA A 6 3.34 -21.27 21.43
N LYS A 7 3.14 -20.01 21.81
CA LYS A 7 1.88 -19.29 21.64
C LYS A 7 1.41 -19.41 20.19
N SER A 8 0.18 -19.85 19.99
CA SER A 8 -0.40 -20.01 18.66
C SER A 8 -0.47 -18.67 17.92
N LEU A 9 -0.19 -18.68 16.62
CA LEU A 9 -0.21 -17.49 15.75
C LEU A 9 -1.50 -16.67 15.90
N SER A 10 -2.64 -17.35 16.04
CA SER A 10 -3.95 -16.72 16.27
C SER A 10 -4.02 -15.92 17.59
N GLU A 11 -3.33 -16.38 18.63
CA GLU A 11 -3.30 -15.68 19.94
C GLU A 11 -2.38 -14.47 19.92
N LEU A 12 -1.26 -14.55 19.19
CA LEU A 12 -0.39 -13.39 18.96
C LEU A 12 -1.11 -12.30 18.16
N ILE A 13 -2.02 -12.67 17.25
CA ILE A 13 -2.82 -11.71 16.47
C ILE A 13 -4.01 -11.16 17.27
N GLY A 14 -4.61 -11.95 18.16
CA GLY A 14 -5.78 -11.56 18.97
C GLY A 14 -5.47 -10.72 20.21
N ALA A 15 -4.27 -10.85 20.79
CA ALA A 15 -3.84 -10.01 21.90
C ALA A 15 -3.70 -8.55 21.42
N SER A 16 -4.66 -7.71 21.81
CA SER A 16 -4.92 -6.33 21.33
C SER A 16 -3.83 -5.29 21.64
N GLY A 17 -2.57 -5.71 21.73
CA GLY A 17 -1.39 -4.86 21.88
C GLY A 17 -0.10 -5.49 21.33
N SER A 18 -0.16 -6.63 20.62
CA SER A 18 1.05 -7.21 20.04
C SER A 18 1.43 -6.48 18.74
N GLY A 19 2.72 -6.19 18.54
CA GLY A 19 3.22 -5.55 17.34
C GLY A 19 2.84 -6.29 16.04
N LEU A 20 2.58 -7.60 16.11
CA LEU A 20 2.18 -8.41 14.95
C LEU A 20 0.77 -8.08 14.47
N ALA A 21 -0.19 -7.89 15.38
CA ALA A 21 -1.55 -7.50 15.01
C ALA A 21 -1.58 -6.11 14.35
N GLY A 22 -0.76 -5.18 14.88
CA GLY A 22 -0.55 -3.86 14.28
C GLY A 22 0.04 -3.95 12.87
N LEU A 23 1.09 -4.76 12.69
CA LEU A 23 1.70 -5.00 11.38
C LEU A 23 0.73 -5.64 10.39
N ALA A 24 -0.06 -6.63 10.80
CA ALA A 24 -1.04 -7.29 9.94
C ALA A 24 -2.13 -6.31 9.48
N ARG A 25 -2.62 -5.46 10.39
CA ARG A 25 -3.60 -4.40 10.04
C ARG A 25 -3.01 -3.41 9.05
N GLU A 26 -1.77 -3.01 9.25
CA GLU A 26 -1.09 -2.06 8.37
C GLU A 26 -0.81 -2.65 6.99
N ALA A 27 -0.32 -3.88 6.92
CA ALA A 27 -0.15 -4.61 5.66
C ALA A 27 -1.47 -4.71 4.89
N ARG A 28 -2.58 -5.01 5.58
CA ARG A 28 -3.90 -5.09 4.96
C ARG A 28 -4.35 -3.74 4.40
N LYS A 29 -4.16 -2.63 5.13
CA LYS A 29 -4.47 -1.29 4.61
C LYS A 29 -3.71 -0.97 3.33
N ARG A 30 -2.41 -1.25 3.29
CA ARG A 30 -1.58 -0.99 2.10
C ARG A 30 -1.98 -1.88 0.93
N ALA A 31 -2.32 -3.15 1.19
CA ALA A 31 -2.84 -4.05 0.17
C ALA A 31 -4.17 -3.54 -0.42
N SER A 32 -5.10 -3.11 0.42
CA SER A 32 -6.37 -2.53 -0.03
C SER A 32 -6.18 -1.25 -0.85
N LEU A 33 -5.26 -0.36 -0.44
CA LEU A 33 -4.91 0.83 -1.22
C LEU A 33 -4.34 0.47 -2.60
N THR A 34 -3.43 -0.50 -2.63
CA THR A 34 -2.82 -0.97 -3.87
C THR A 34 -3.87 -1.54 -4.82
N ASP A 35 -4.77 -2.38 -4.30
CA ASP A 35 -5.84 -3.01 -5.08
C ASP A 35 -6.83 -1.99 -5.64
N HIS A 36 -7.22 -1.01 -4.81
CA HIS A 36 -8.11 0.07 -5.24
C HIS A 36 -7.48 0.90 -6.37
N LEU A 37 -6.22 1.33 -6.22
CA LEU A 37 -5.55 2.12 -7.26
C LEU A 37 -5.32 1.31 -8.54
N ARG A 38 -4.93 0.04 -8.42
CA ARG A 38 -4.74 -0.84 -9.57
C ARG A 38 -6.03 -1.04 -10.36
N SER A 39 -7.16 -1.19 -9.68
CA SER A 39 -8.45 -1.53 -10.30
C SER A 39 -9.19 -0.33 -10.88
N ASN A 40 -8.92 0.89 -10.40
CA ASN A 40 -9.68 2.09 -10.78
C ASN A 40 -8.89 3.08 -11.64
N ILE A 41 -7.57 2.90 -11.79
CA ILE A 41 -6.78 3.71 -12.73
C ILE A 41 -7.03 3.27 -14.17
N SER A 42 -6.96 4.22 -15.09
CA SER A 42 -7.12 4.01 -16.52
C SER A 42 -6.19 2.93 -17.03
N ALA A 43 -6.76 1.96 -17.74
CA ALA A 43 -5.96 0.96 -18.43
C ALA A 43 -5.04 1.63 -19.47
N PRO A 44 -3.78 1.18 -19.62
CA PRO A 44 -3.17 0.00 -18.99
C PRO A 44 -2.34 0.33 -17.74
N LEU A 45 -2.54 1.47 -17.07
CA LEU A 45 -1.65 1.94 -16.00
C LEU A 45 -1.65 1.04 -14.75
N GLY A 46 -2.76 0.34 -14.49
CA GLY A 46 -2.89 -0.58 -13.35
C GLY A 46 -1.86 -1.71 -13.38
N ASP A 47 -1.54 -2.24 -14.56
CA ASP A 47 -0.51 -3.28 -14.75
C ASP A 47 0.89 -2.81 -14.34
N GLY A 48 1.11 -1.49 -14.36
CA GLY A 48 2.35 -0.87 -13.92
C GLY A 48 2.51 -0.76 -12.41
N ILE A 49 1.45 -0.95 -11.62
CA ILE A 49 1.44 -0.73 -10.17
C ILE A 49 1.76 -2.04 -9.43
N GLN A 50 2.92 -2.09 -8.78
CA GLN A 50 3.29 -3.23 -7.92
C GLN A 50 2.75 -3.07 -6.50
N HIS A 51 2.96 -1.90 -5.90
CA HIS A 51 2.50 -1.58 -4.54
C HIS A 51 2.28 -0.09 -4.35
N CYS A 52 1.31 0.26 -3.52
CA CYS A 52 1.03 1.64 -3.10
C CYS A 52 1.03 1.75 -1.58
N ASP A 53 1.58 2.86 -1.10
CA ASP A 53 1.71 3.12 0.32
C ASP A 53 1.48 4.61 0.60
N PHE A 54 0.65 4.91 1.60
CA PHE A 54 0.40 6.29 2.03
C PHE A 54 1.26 6.59 3.26
N ARG A 55 2.17 7.54 3.11
CA ARG A 55 3.10 7.92 4.18
C ARG A 55 2.44 8.89 5.16
N PRO A 56 2.87 8.90 6.44
CA PRO A 56 2.30 9.80 7.45
C PRO A 56 2.52 11.28 7.14
N ASP A 57 3.52 11.64 6.32
CA ASP A 57 3.74 13.02 5.84
C ASP A 57 2.79 13.43 4.70
N GLY A 58 1.82 12.60 4.33
CA GLY A 58 0.86 12.89 3.26
C GLY A 58 1.36 12.52 1.86
N THR A 59 2.50 11.84 1.75
CA THR A 59 3.03 11.39 0.46
C THR A 59 2.45 10.04 0.06
N LEU A 60 1.81 9.97 -1.11
CA LEU A 60 1.49 8.71 -1.78
C LEU A 60 2.73 8.17 -2.49
N VAL A 61 3.21 7.00 -2.09
CA VAL A 61 4.29 6.29 -2.78
C VAL A 61 3.69 5.23 -3.68
N VAL A 62 4.00 5.30 -4.97
CA VAL A 62 3.62 4.28 -5.97
C VAL A 62 4.88 3.57 -6.44
N ALA A 63 4.96 2.27 -6.20
CA ALA A 63 6.02 1.40 -6.70
C ALA A 63 5.59 0.82 -8.05
N ALA A 64 6.30 1.20 -9.10
CA ALA A 64 6.10 0.74 -10.46
C ALA A 64 6.87 -0.54 -10.74
N THR A 65 6.35 -1.40 -11.62
CA THR A 65 6.98 -2.66 -12.03
C THR A 65 8.21 -2.47 -12.92
N SER A 66 8.31 -1.36 -13.66
CA SER A 66 9.47 -1.02 -14.48
C SER A 66 9.70 0.51 -14.57
N PRO A 67 10.86 0.97 -15.06
CA PRO A 67 11.12 2.38 -15.32
C PRO A 67 10.13 3.02 -16.32
N GLU A 68 9.68 2.27 -17.33
CA GLU A 68 8.72 2.74 -18.31
C GLU A 68 7.35 2.97 -17.67
N TRP A 69 6.90 2.04 -16.82
CA TRP A 69 5.69 2.20 -16.03
C TRP A 69 5.80 3.35 -15.05
N ALA A 70 6.97 3.55 -14.43
CA ALA A 70 7.20 4.67 -13.55
C ALA A 70 7.04 6.01 -14.29
N ALA A 71 7.51 6.12 -15.54
CA ALA A 71 7.30 7.32 -16.34
C ALA A 71 5.82 7.55 -16.63
N LYS A 72 5.10 6.52 -17.10
CA LYS A 72 3.65 6.60 -17.39
C LYS A 72 2.82 6.99 -16.15
N LEU A 73 3.10 6.38 -15.01
CA LEU A 73 2.41 6.68 -13.74
C LEU A 73 2.68 8.11 -13.23
N ARG A 74 3.86 8.69 -13.52
CA ARG A 74 4.13 10.11 -13.21
C ARG A 74 3.27 11.05 -14.04
N TYR A 75 3.00 10.72 -15.30
CA TYR A 75 2.07 11.50 -16.12
C TYR A 75 0.62 11.38 -15.63
N ALA A 76 0.26 10.25 -15.00
CA ALA A 76 -1.06 10.00 -14.41
C ALA A 76 -1.17 10.45 -12.94
N GLU A 77 -0.30 11.35 -12.47
CA GLU A 77 -0.31 11.82 -11.08
C GLU A 77 -1.66 12.42 -10.66
N ALA A 78 -2.27 13.22 -11.53
CA ALA A 78 -3.57 13.84 -11.26
C ALA A 78 -4.67 12.79 -11.05
N GLU A 79 -4.63 11.71 -11.84
CA GLU A 79 -5.59 10.61 -11.75
C GLU A 79 -5.40 9.81 -10.47
N LEU A 80 -4.15 9.46 -10.13
CA LEU A 80 -3.80 8.81 -8.86
C LEU A 80 -4.31 9.63 -7.66
N ARG A 81 -4.15 10.94 -7.69
CA ARG A 81 -4.62 11.84 -6.63
C ARG A 81 -6.14 11.87 -6.53
N SER A 82 -6.85 11.89 -7.65
CA SER A 82 -8.32 11.84 -7.69
C SER A 82 -8.84 10.53 -7.10
N LEU A 83 -8.26 9.39 -7.47
CA LEU A 83 -8.63 8.08 -6.92
C LEU A 83 -8.40 7.99 -5.41
N CYS A 84 -7.27 8.52 -4.91
CA CYS A 84 -7.07 8.56 -3.46
C CYS A 84 -8.09 9.48 -2.76
N THR A 85 -8.51 10.57 -3.41
CA THR A 85 -9.53 11.48 -2.86
C THR A 85 -10.90 10.82 -2.77
N ASP A 86 -11.26 9.94 -3.70
CA ASP A 86 -12.51 9.15 -3.68
C ASP A 86 -12.64 8.29 -2.40
N ILE A 87 -11.52 7.72 -1.95
CA ILE A 87 -11.45 6.94 -0.70
C ILE A 87 -11.13 7.80 0.54
N GLY A 88 -11.27 9.12 0.44
CA GLY A 88 -11.09 10.07 1.54
C GLY A 88 -9.64 10.32 1.96
N GLN A 89 -8.66 9.99 1.12
CA GLN A 89 -7.24 10.21 1.38
C GLN A 89 -6.63 11.12 0.31
N THR A 90 -6.51 12.42 0.57
CA THR A 90 -5.90 13.33 -0.42
C THR A 90 -4.39 13.43 -0.18
N PRO A 91 -3.54 12.89 -1.08
CA PRO A 91 -2.09 13.06 -0.93
C PRO A 91 -1.68 14.52 -1.14
N MET A 92 -0.74 14.96 -0.31
CA MET A 92 -0.04 16.25 -0.48
C MET A 92 0.99 16.19 -1.61
N SER A 93 1.54 15.00 -1.86
CA SER A 93 2.52 14.75 -2.92
C SER A 93 2.42 13.30 -3.39
N VAL A 94 2.73 13.05 -4.66
CA VAL A 94 2.79 11.71 -5.25
C VAL A 94 4.24 11.42 -5.64
N LYS A 95 4.77 10.30 -5.19
CA LYS A 95 6.14 9.87 -5.45
C LYS A 95 6.14 8.50 -6.13
N VAL A 96 6.46 8.49 -7.42
CA VAL A 96 6.61 7.25 -8.19
C VAL A 96 8.06 6.78 -8.17
N ARG A 97 8.27 5.53 -7.77
CA ARG A 97 9.57 4.84 -7.77
C ARG A 97 9.47 3.51 -8.50
N VAL A 98 10.59 2.96 -8.95
CA VAL A 98 10.64 1.58 -9.47
C VAL A 98 10.80 0.63 -8.29
N ALA A 99 10.06 -0.47 -8.27
CA ALA A 99 10.27 -1.55 -7.32
C ALA A 99 11.63 -2.19 -7.59
N SER A 100 12.48 -2.24 -6.57
CA SER A 100 13.81 -2.88 -6.61
C SER A 100 13.74 -4.27 -6.02
#